data_AF-A0A4Y5QW39-F1
#
_entry.id   AF-A0A4Y5QW39-F1
#
_cell.length_a   1.000
_cell.length_b   1.000
_cell.length_c   1.000
_cell.angle_alpha   90.00
_cell.angle_beta   90.00
_cell.angle_gamma   90.00
#
_symmetry.space_group_name_H-M   'P 1'
#
loop_
_entity.id
_entity.type
_entity.pdbx_description
1 polymer ?
#
loop_
_entity_poly.entity_id
_entity_poly.type
_entity_poly.pdbx_seq_one_letter_code
_entity_poly.pdbx_strand_id
1 'polypeptide(L)'
;LVLALAVISGTHARAVPKSELQGKWEESVDKFWEYVNKVATTADDFVDQIKGSQVSKELDGLITDTMGELNIYADDLQNKLAPFTQDAAAKFGRDVGALRGKLQGDMDEVKGKMAQYAEELRLMVGQNAEEVRSRISMYTRKLKKRLNKDTEELRRKLSTYTEELRSKTSQNLEAVREKLEPYTGNIRESTQQKLGSLQQIFLESAGSLQEHFNSKAEE
;
A
#
# COMPACT_ATOMS: atom_id res chain seq x y z
N LEU A 1 3.12 33.16 8.63
CA LEU A 1 2.79 31.81 8.15
C LEU A 1 3.79 30.85 8.79
N VAL A 2 3.37 30.12 9.83
CA VAL A 2 4.25 29.30 10.68
C VAL A 2 4.38 27.90 10.05
N LEU A 3 5.59 27.54 9.64
CA LEU A 3 5.94 26.19 9.19
C LEU A 3 6.18 25.30 10.42
N ALA A 4 5.28 24.36 10.67
CA ALA A 4 5.43 23.37 11.73
C ALA A 4 6.34 22.22 11.25
N LEU A 5 7.63 22.33 11.56
CA LEU A 5 8.60 21.23 11.51
C LEU A 5 8.41 20.36 12.76
N ALA A 6 7.78 19.21 12.62
CA ALA A 6 7.72 18.21 13.68
C ALA A 6 9.05 17.44 13.75
N VAL A 7 9.93 17.87 14.65
CA VAL A 7 11.08 17.09 15.13
C VAL A 7 10.53 15.99 16.03
N ILE A 8 10.62 14.73 15.59
CA ILE A 8 10.30 13.57 16.43
C ILE A 8 11.62 12.92 16.83
N SER A 9 12.19 13.38 17.94
CA SER A 9 13.10 12.58 18.76
C SER A 9 12.24 11.67 19.64
N GLY A 10 12.30 10.36 19.41
CA GLY A 10 11.57 9.39 20.20
C GLY A 10 11.88 7.98 19.71
N THR A 11 12.84 7.35 20.37
CA THR A 11 13.21 5.93 20.20
C THR A 11 12.05 5.02 20.58
N HIS A 12 11.20 4.69 19.61
CA HIS A 12 10.44 3.44 19.54
C HIS A 12 10.25 3.10 18.07
N ALA A 13 10.50 1.84 17.71
CA ALA A 13 10.41 1.33 16.35
C ALA A 13 9.14 1.80 15.65
N ARG A 14 9.29 2.75 14.72
CA ARG A 14 8.19 3.35 13.97
C ARG A 14 7.71 2.32 12.95
N ALA A 15 6.72 1.51 13.33
CA ALA A 15 5.84 0.87 12.37
C ALA A 15 5.21 1.98 11.53
N VAL A 16 5.74 2.17 10.34
CA VAL A 16 5.20 3.07 9.32
C VAL A 16 3.73 2.67 9.11
N PRO A 17 2.78 3.61 9.01
CA PRO A 17 1.39 3.25 8.74
C PRO A 17 1.37 2.45 7.43
N LYS A 18 1.01 1.17 7.48
CA LYS A 18 0.60 0.42 6.28
C LYS A 18 -0.45 1.30 5.60
N SER A 19 -0.34 1.55 4.30
CA SER A 19 -1.40 2.27 3.59
C SER A 19 -2.73 1.54 3.84
N GLU A 20 -3.83 2.28 3.96
CA GLU A 20 -5.18 1.70 4.17
C GLU A 20 -5.53 0.59 3.17
N LEU A 21 -4.88 0.57 2.00
CA LEU A 21 -5.07 -0.41 0.94
C LEU A 21 -4.24 -1.68 1.11
N GLN A 22 -3.09 -1.64 1.80
CA GLN A 22 -2.15 -2.76 1.89
C GLN A 22 -2.70 -3.96 2.65
N GLY A 23 -3.70 -3.76 3.53
CA GLY A 23 -4.30 -4.81 4.36
C GLY A 23 -5.67 -5.32 3.93
N LYS A 24 -6.41 -4.63 3.05
CA LYS A 24 -7.81 -4.97 2.74
C LYS A 24 -7.97 -6.32 2.06
N TRP A 25 -7.08 -6.61 1.12
CA TRP A 25 -7.11 -7.89 0.45
C TRP A 25 -6.63 -9.04 1.36
N GLU A 26 -5.69 -8.77 2.28
CA GLU A 26 -5.26 -9.74 3.31
C GLU A 26 -6.46 -10.09 4.21
N GLU A 27 -7.20 -9.08 4.67
CA GLU A 27 -8.43 -9.27 5.45
C GLU A 27 -9.50 -10.06 4.69
N SER A 28 -9.60 -9.85 3.36
CA SER A 28 -10.53 -10.60 2.52
C SER A 28 -10.12 -12.08 2.39
N VAL A 29 -8.82 -12.37 2.32
CA VAL A 29 -8.29 -13.75 2.40
C VAL A 29 -8.59 -14.38 3.77
N ASP A 30 -8.51 -13.60 4.85
CA ASP A 30 -8.85 -14.09 6.19
C ASP A 30 -10.35 -14.45 6.29
N LYS A 31 -11.24 -13.60 5.78
CA LYS A 31 -12.69 -13.87 5.70
C LYS A 31 -13.01 -15.12 4.90
N PHE A 32 -12.30 -15.34 3.78
CA PHE A 32 -12.38 -16.58 3.02
C PHE A 32 -12.06 -17.80 3.90
N TRP A 33 -10.97 -17.76 4.68
CA TRP A 33 -10.62 -18.85 5.58
C TRP A 33 -11.58 -19.04 6.74
N GLU A 34 -12.13 -17.97 7.29
CA GLU A 34 -13.17 -18.04 8.32
C GLU A 34 -14.39 -18.80 7.82
N TYR A 35 -14.86 -18.49 6.61
CA TYR A 35 -15.98 -19.20 6.00
C TYR A 35 -15.65 -20.68 5.73
N VAL A 36 -14.46 -20.98 5.18
CA VAL A 36 -14.01 -22.36 4.97
C VAL A 36 -14.00 -23.15 6.27
N ASN A 37 -13.46 -22.57 7.35
CA ASN A 37 -13.44 -23.24 8.66
C ASN A 37 -14.84 -23.44 9.21
N LYS A 38 -15.73 -22.44 9.08
CA LYS A 38 -17.13 -22.54 9.50
C LYS A 38 -17.82 -23.74 8.86
N VAL A 39 -17.68 -23.91 7.54
CA VAL A 39 -18.26 -25.06 6.82
C VAL A 39 -17.60 -26.37 7.27
N ALA A 40 -16.28 -26.40 7.40
CA ALA A 40 -15.55 -27.61 7.82
C ALA A 40 -15.92 -28.08 9.24
N THR A 41 -16.20 -27.16 10.17
CA THR A 41 -16.54 -27.49 11.57
C THR A 41 -18.02 -27.47 11.87
N THR A 42 -18.89 -27.38 10.86
CA THR A 42 -20.35 -27.44 11.07
C THR A 42 -20.72 -28.79 11.69
N ALA A 43 -21.50 -28.78 12.77
CA ALA A 43 -21.99 -29.99 13.43
C ALA A 43 -23.01 -30.77 12.59
N ASP A 44 -23.12 -32.08 12.82
CA ASP A 44 -23.97 -33.00 12.03
C ASP A 44 -25.43 -32.53 11.94
N ASP A 45 -26.00 -32.05 13.04
CA ASP A 45 -27.39 -31.55 13.10
C ASP A 45 -27.67 -30.35 12.18
N PHE A 46 -26.63 -29.67 11.69
CA PHE A 46 -26.73 -28.51 10.81
C PHE A 46 -26.20 -28.78 9.39
N VAL A 47 -25.63 -29.95 9.13
CA VAL A 47 -25.08 -30.33 7.81
C VAL A 47 -26.17 -30.32 6.73
N ASP A 48 -27.38 -30.77 7.05
CA ASP A 48 -28.50 -30.81 6.10
C ASP A 48 -28.92 -29.42 5.61
N GLN A 49 -28.57 -28.37 6.35
CA GLN A 49 -28.83 -26.98 5.97
C GLN A 49 -27.74 -26.41 5.05
N ILE A 50 -26.58 -27.07 4.95
CA ILE A 50 -25.48 -26.64 4.11
C ILE A 50 -25.63 -27.25 2.71
N LYS A 51 -26.01 -26.41 1.76
CA LYS A 51 -26.02 -26.78 0.34
C LYS A 51 -24.67 -26.47 -0.29
N GLY A 52 -24.11 -27.42 -1.05
CA GLY A 52 -22.86 -27.19 -1.79
C GLY A 52 -22.93 -25.97 -2.74
N SER A 53 -24.11 -25.70 -3.32
CA SER A 53 -24.35 -24.50 -4.13
C SER A 53 -24.26 -23.19 -3.34
N GLN A 54 -24.67 -23.18 -2.07
CA GLN A 54 -24.54 -22.01 -1.20
C GLN A 54 -23.08 -21.82 -0.78
N VAL A 55 -22.38 -22.90 -0.41
CA VAL A 55 -20.95 -22.86 -0.10
C VAL A 55 -20.16 -22.33 -1.29
N SER A 56 -20.44 -22.82 -2.49
CA SER A 56 -19.80 -22.36 -3.71
C SER A 56 -20.06 -20.87 -3.94
N LYS A 57 -21.30 -20.39 -3.80
CA LYS A 57 -21.67 -18.99 -4.03
C LYS A 57 -21.00 -18.02 -3.04
N GLU A 58 -20.98 -18.36 -1.75
CA GLU A 58 -20.35 -17.52 -0.72
C GLU A 58 -18.83 -17.45 -0.93
N LEU A 59 -18.18 -18.58 -1.22
CA LEU A 59 -16.75 -18.62 -1.51
C LEU A 59 -16.41 -17.88 -2.81
N ASP A 60 -17.27 -17.96 -3.84
CA ASP A 60 -17.11 -17.21 -5.09
C ASP A 60 -17.19 -15.69 -4.86
N GLY A 61 -18.10 -15.25 -3.99
CA GLY A 61 -18.19 -13.86 -3.55
C GLY A 61 -16.92 -13.40 -2.85
N LEU A 62 -16.43 -14.18 -1.87
CA LEU A 62 -15.20 -13.85 -1.14
C LEU A 62 -13.96 -13.83 -2.06
N ILE A 63 -13.88 -14.74 -3.04
CA ILE A 63 -12.84 -14.72 -4.08
C ILE A 63 -12.93 -13.42 -4.89
N THR A 64 -14.14 -13.06 -5.31
CA THR A 64 -14.39 -11.83 -6.09
C THR A 64 -13.95 -10.60 -5.31
N ASP A 65 -14.30 -10.51 -4.02
CA ASP A 65 -13.93 -9.41 -3.15
C ASP A 65 -12.40 -9.34 -2.97
N THR A 66 -11.74 -10.46 -2.67
CA THR A 66 -10.27 -10.53 -2.55
C THR A 66 -9.59 -10.08 -3.84
N MET A 67 -10.05 -10.55 -5.00
CA MET A 67 -9.46 -10.18 -6.29
C MET A 67 -9.72 -8.71 -6.64
N GLY A 68 -10.87 -8.18 -6.26
CA GLY A 68 -11.21 -6.75 -6.39
C GLY A 68 -10.27 -5.87 -5.58
N GLU A 69 -10.11 -6.14 -4.29
CA GLU A 69 -9.20 -5.40 -3.40
C GLU A 69 -7.73 -5.52 -3.86
N LEU A 70 -7.31 -6.71 -4.30
CA LEU A 70 -5.97 -6.91 -4.88
C LEU A 70 -5.77 -6.10 -6.15
N ASN A 71 -6.77 -6.05 -7.04
CA ASN A 71 -6.67 -5.30 -8.28
C ASN A 71 -6.56 -3.80 -8.02
N ILE A 72 -7.38 -3.27 -7.09
CA ILE A 72 -7.30 -1.86 -6.69
C ILE A 72 -5.90 -1.51 -6.16
N TYR A 73 -5.36 -2.34 -5.26
CA TYR A 73 -4.04 -2.07 -4.67
C TYR A 73 -2.90 -2.23 -5.69
N ALA A 74 -2.97 -3.25 -6.55
CA ALA A 74 -1.99 -3.46 -7.61
C ALA A 74 -2.00 -2.30 -8.62
N ASP A 75 -3.18 -1.86 -9.07
CA ASP A 75 -3.32 -0.76 -10.03
C ASP A 75 -2.81 0.56 -9.44
N ASP A 76 -3.08 0.85 -8.16
CA ASP A 76 -2.54 2.03 -7.47
C ASP A 76 -1.00 2.03 -7.46
N LEU A 77 -0.38 0.89 -7.13
CA LEU A 77 1.08 0.77 -7.15
C LEU A 77 1.65 0.86 -8.56
N GLN A 78 1.01 0.23 -9.56
CA GLN A 78 1.44 0.30 -10.94
C GLN A 78 1.39 1.73 -11.48
N ASN A 79 0.32 2.47 -11.19
CA ASN A 79 0.16 3.88 -11.56
C ASN A 79 1.19 4.77 -10.90
N LYS A 80 1.57 4.48 -9.65
CA LYS A 80 2.64 5.20 -8.95
C LYS A 80 4.04 4.88 -9.47
N LEU A 81 4.25 3.69 -10.04
CA LEU A 81 5.54 3.29 -10.64
C LEU A 81 5.77 3.88 -12.03
N ALA A 82 4.70 4.13 -12.80
CA ALA A 82 4.79 4.58 -14.18
C ALA A 82 5.61 5.87 -14.41
N PRO A 83 5.52 6.92 -13.56
CA PRO A 83 6.33 8.14 -13.71
C PRO A 83 7.83 7.95 -13.47
N PHE A 84 8.24 6.86 -12.81
CA PHE A 84 9.65 6.59 -12.54
C PHE A 84 10.30 5.82 -13.68
N THR A 85 9.68 4.72 -14.13
CA THR A 85 10.15 3.92 -15.28
C THR A 85 9.03 3.06 -15.84
N GLN A 86 8.90 2.99 -17.17
CA GLN A 86 7.93 2.10 -17.84
C GLN A 86 8.28 0.61 -17.62
N ASP A 87 9.56 0.25 -17.62
CA ASP A 87 10.00 -1.14 -17.43
C ASP A 87 9.66 -1.69 -16.03
N ALA A 88 9.81 -0.89 -14.97
CA ALA A 88 9.45 -1.34 -13.63
C ALA A 88 7.93 -1.52 -13.47
N ALA A 89 7.13 -0.63 -14.05
CA ALA A 89 5.67 -0.77 -14.06
C ALA A 89 5.22 -2.04 -14.84
N ALA A 90 5.85 -2.32 -15.98
CA ALA A 90 5.56 -3.53 -16.76
C ALA A 90 6.00 -4.80 -16.02
N LYS A 91 7.19 -4.79 -15.39
CA LYS A 91 7.67 -5.92 -14.59
C LYS A 91 6.80 -6.16 -13.36
N PHE A 92 6.38 -5.09 -12.68
CA PHE A 92 5.43 -5.14 -11.57
C PHE A 92 4.13 -5.84 -11.99
N GLY A 93 3.50 -5.39 -13.07
CA GLY A 93 2.24 -5.96 -13.56
C GLY A 93 2.35 -7.45 -13.89
N ARG A 94 3.47 -7.89 -14.49
CA ARG A 94 3.74 -9.32 -14.75
C ARG A 94 3.91 -10.13 -13.46
N ASP A 95 4.78 -9.68 -12.56
CA ASP A 95 5.11 -10.41 -11.34
C ASP A 95 3.88 -10.52 -10.42
N VAL A 96 3.14 -9.42 -10.22
CA VAL A 96 1.94 -9.38 -9.37
C VAL A 96 0.77 -10.10 -10.04
N GLY A 97 0.60 -9.96 -11.36
CA GLY A 97 -0.43 -10.66 -12.10
C GLY A 97 -0.30 -12.18 -12.01
N ALA A 98 0.93 -12.71 -12.10
CA ALA A 98 1.19 -14.14 -11.96
C ALA A 98 0.87 -14.66 -10.54
N LEU A 99 1.31 -13.94 -9.51
CA LEU A 99 1.05 -14.31 -8.10
C LEU A 99 -0.45 -14.22 -7.76
N ARG A 100 -1.15 -13.21 -8.28
CA ARG A 100 -2.60 -13.09 -8.14
C ARG A 100 -3.32 -14.27 -8.79
N GLY A 101 -2.94 -14.65 -10.01
CA GLY A 101 -3.55 -15.79 -10.70
C GLY A 101 -3.36 -17.10 -9.94
N LYS A 102 -2.20 -17.28 -9.33
CA LYS A 102 -1.90 -18.43 -8.47
C LYS A 102 -2.80 -18.46 -7.22
N LEU A 103 -2.91 -17.32 -6.52
CA LEU A 103 -3.78 -17.18 -5.35
C LEU A 103 -5.25 -17.44 -5.70
N GLN A 104 -5.74 -16.89 -6.82
CA GLN A 104 -7.10 -17.12 -7.29
C GLN A 104 -7.35 -18.60 -7.58
N GLY A 105 -6.44 -19.26 -8.30
CA GLY A 105 -6.55 -20.69 -8.60
C GLY A 105 -6.59 -21.56 -7.34
N ASP A 106 -5.79 -21.22 -6.33
CA ASP A 106 -5.80 -21.89 -5.03
C ASP A 106 -7.13 -21.72 -4.29
N MET A 107 -7.72 -20.53 -4.33
CA MET A 107 -9.04 -20.28 -3.75
C MET A 107 -10.15 -21.01 -4.51
N ASP A 108 -10.08 -21.06 -5.84
CA ASP A 108 -11.03 -21.79 -6.66
C ASP A 108 -10.98 -23.31 -6.41
N GLU A 109 -9.79 -23.87 -6.17
CA GLU A 109 -9.64 -25.27 -5.76
C GLU A 109 -10.32 -25.53 -4.41
N VAL A 110 -10.09 -24.65 -3.43
CA VAL A 110 -10.77 -24.73 -2.13
C VAL A 110 -12.29 -24.65 -2.29
N LYS A 111 -12.79 -23.70 -3.09
CA LYS A 111 -14.22 -23.56 -3.40
C LYS A 111 -14.81 -24.86 -3.93
N GLY A 112 -14.18 -25.46 -4.94
CA GLY A 112 -14.63 -26.72 -5.52
C GLY A 112 -14.68 -27.85 -4.49
N LYS A 113 -13.63 -27.99 -3.68
CA LYS A 113 -13.55 -29.04 -2.65
C LYS A 113 -14.55 -28.86 -1.53
N MET A 114 -14.77 -27.63 -1.07
CA MET A 114 -15.75 -27.34 -0.04
C MET A 114 -17.19 -27.55 -0.51
N ALA A 115 -17.49 -27.21 -1.77
CA ALA A 115 -18.80 -27.49 -2.36
C ALA A 115 -19.06 -29.00 -2.50
N GLN A 116 -18.06 -29.76 -2.95
CA GLN A 116 -18.13 -31.24 -3.00
C GLN A 116 -18.33 -31.83 -1.61
N TYR A 117 -17.57 -31.38 -0.62
CA TYR A 117 -17.67 -31.83 0.76
C TYR A 117 -19.06 -31.61 1.37
N ALA A 118 -19.63 -30.42 1.17
CA ALA A 118 -20.97 -30.12 1.66
C ALA A 118 -22.03 -31.07 1.09
N GLU A 119 -21.92 -31.42 -0.19
CA GLU A 119 -22.84 -32.37 -0.82
C GLU A 119 -22.60 -33.81 -0.36
N GLU A 120 -21.33 -34.23 -0.23
CA GLU A 120 -20.97 -35.56 0.28
C GLU A 120 -21.49 -35.76 1.71
N LEU A 121 -21.26 -34.80 2.61
CA LEU A 121 -21.73 -34.91 3.99
C LEU A 121 -23.25 -35.04 4.09
N ARG A 122 -24.00 -34.28 3.29
CA ARG A 122 -25.46 -34.32 3.27
C ARG A 122 -26.01 -35.69 2.89
N LEU A 123 -25.26 -36.47 2.10
CA LEU A 123 -25.67 -37.79 1.62
C LEU A 123 -25.21 -38.93 2.55
N MET A 124 -24.34 -38.66 3.52
CA MET A 124 -23.68 -39.66 4.36
C MET A 124 -24.34 -39.78 5.73
N VAL A 125 -24.35 -40.98 6.32
CA VAL A 125 -24.91 -41.25 7.66
C VAL A 125 -23.85 -41.93 8.54
N GLY A 126 -23.75 -41.49 9.80
CA GLY A 126 -22.93 -42.17 10.82
C GLY A 126 -21.43 -42.21 10.49
N GLN A 127 -20.84 -43.42 10.47
CA GLN A 127 -19.39 -43.61 10.30
C GLN A 127 -18.82 -43.02 9.00
N ASN A 128 -19.63 -42.95 7.94
CA ASN A 128 -19.16 -42.38 6.66
C ASN A 128 -18.98 -40.85 6.73
N ALA A 129 -19.71 -40.16 7.60
CA ALA A 129 -19.56 -38.71 7.80
C ALA A 129 -18.22 -38.39 8.47
N GLU A 130 -17.79 -39.20 9.44
CA GLU A 130 -16.50 -39.00 10.13
C GLU A 130 -15.30 -39.20 9.19
N GLU A 131 -15.37 -40.16 8.27
CA GLU A 131 -14.34 -40.35 7.24
C GLU A 131 -14.25 -39.13 6.30
N VAL A 132 -15.39 -38.59 5.88
CA VAL A 132 -15.46 -37.38 5.04
C VAL A 132 -14.92 -36.15 5.79
N ARG A 133 -15.25 -36.00 7.08
CA ARG A 133 -14.69 -34.97 7.97
C ARG A 133 -13.18 -35.07 8.11
N SER A 134 -12.65 -36.28 8.28
CA SER A 134 -11.20 -36.51 8.36
C SER A 134 -10.51 -36.14 7.05
N ARG A 135 -11.07 -36.57 5.91
CA ARG A 135 -10.57 -36.22 4.57
C ARG A 135 -10.53 -34.71 4.37
N ILE A 136 -11.64 -34.00 4.64
CA ILE A 136 -11.66 -32.54 4.45
C ILE A 136 -10.67 -31.84 5.37
N SER A 137 -10.54 -32.26 6.63
CA SER A 137 -9.61 -31.66 7.58
C SER A 137 -8.17 -31.73 7.06
N MET A 138 -7.77 -32.87 6.51
CA MET A 138 -6.47 -33.03 5.87
C MET A 138 -6.32 -32.16 4.61
N TYR A 139 -7.35 -32.09 3.76
CA TYR A 139 -7.32 -31.27 2.55
C TYR A 139 -7.25 -29.77 2.86
N THR A 140 -8.14 -29.29 3.73
CA THR A 140 -8.20 -27.90 4.18
C THR A 140 -6.87 -27.46 4.79
N ARG A 141 -6.20 -28.30 5.58
CA ARG A 141 -4.85 -28.00 6.10
C ARG A 141 -3.81 -27.84 4.99
N LYS A 142 -3.81 -28.72 3.99
CA LYS A 142 -2.88 -28.65 2.84
C LYS A 142 -3.12 -27.40 2.01
N LEU A 143 -4.39 -27.14 1.66
CA LEU A 143 -4.77 -25.97 0.87
C LEU A 143 -4.51 -24.67 1.62
N LYS A 144 -4.76 -24.63 2.95
CA LYS A 144 -4.41 -23.50 3.81
C LYS A 144 -2.94 -23.19 3.79
N LYS A 145 -2.09 -24.22 3.86
CA LYS A 145 -0.64 -24.03 3.77
C LYS A 145 -0.23 -23.44 2.42
N ARG A 146 -0.83 -23.89 1.32
CA ARG A 146 -0.52 -23.42 -0.04
C ARG A 146 -0.99 -21.98 -0.26
N LEU A 147 -2.24 -21.69 0.10
CA LEU A 147 -2.82 -20.36 -0.01
C LEU A 147 -2.12 -19.33 0.88
N ASN A 148 -1.73 -19.71 2.10
CA ASN A 148 -0.93 -18.83 2.97
C ASN A 148 0.45 -18.53 2.36
N LYS A 149 1.06 -19.52 1.71
CA LYS A 149 2.33 -19.32 1.00
C LYS A 149 2.14 -18.32 -0.15
N ASP A 150 1.08 -18.46 -0.93
CA ASP A 150 0.81 -17.59 -2.07
C ASP A 150 0.46 -16.16 -1.64
N THR A 151 -0.33 -16.03 -0.57
CA THR A 151 -0.63 -14.76 0.10
C THR A 151 0.67 -14.08 0.58
N GLU A 152 1.55 -14.82 1.24
CA GLU A 152 2.81 -14.27 1.75
C GLU A 152 3.79 -13.91 0.61
N GLU A 153 3.87 -14.71 -0.45
CA GLU A 153 4.66 -14.39 -1.65
C GLU A 153 4.17 -13.08 -2.30
N LEU A 154 2.85 -12.94 -2.44
CA LEU A 154 2.22 -11.73 -2.99
C LEU A 154 2.43 -10.51 -2.10
N ARG A 155 2.22 -10.65 -0.79
CA ARG A 155 2.47 -9.60 0.22
C ARG A 155 3.91 -9.11 0.15
N ARG A 156 4.88 -10.03 0.17
CA ARG A 156 6.31 -9.67 0.08
C ARG A 156 6.59 -8.90 -1.20
N LYS A 157 6.06 -9.39 -2.32
CA LYS A 157 6.28 -8.76 -3.61
C LYS A 157 5.73 -7.34 -3.66
N LEU A 158 4.50 -7.14 -3.20
CA LEU A 158 3.88 -5.81 -3.10
C LEU A 158 4.67 -4.89 -2.17
N SER A 159 5.09 -5.38 -1.00
CA SER A 159 5.91 -4.60 -0.06
C SER A 159 7.25 -4.16 -0.66
N THR A 160 7.97 -5.05 -1.36
CA THR A 160 9.23 -4.70 -2.01
C THR A 160 9.05 -3.55 -3.00
N TYR A 161 8.01 -3.60 -3.83
CA TYR A 161 7.73 -2.52 -4.78
C TYR A 161 7.32 -1.21 -4.11
N THR A 162 6.54 -1.28 -3.03
CA THR A 162 6.18 -0.10 -2.23
C THR A 162 7.42 0.55 -1.59
N GLU A 163 8.37 -0.26 -1.10
CA GLU A 163 9.64 0.22 -0.53
C GLU A 163 10.54 0.85 -1.59
N GLU A 164 10.68 0.21 -2.76
CA GLU A 164 11.43 0.75 -3.90
C GLU A 164 10.85 2.09 -4.37
N LEU A 165 9.52 2.17 -4.49
CA LEU A 165 8.80 3.39 -4.85
C LEU A 165 9.07 4.52 -3.84
N ARG A 166 8.99 4.22 -2.55
CA ARG A 166 9.26 5.18 -1.48
C ARG A 166 10.70 5.68 -1.54
N SER A 167 11.67 4.78 -1.71
CA SER A 167 13.08 5.13 -1.81
C SER A 167 13.36 6.05 -2.99
N LYS A 168 12.86 5.71 -4.19
CA LYS A 168 13.00 6.56 -5.39
C LYS A 168 12.35 7.93 -5.23
N THR A 169 11.18 7.97 -4.58
CA THR A 169 10.48 9.24 -4.30
C THR A 169 11.31 10.12 -3.36
N SER A 170 11.86 9.56 -2.28
CA SER A 170 12.71 10.29 -1.34
C SER A 170 13.98 10.83 -2.01
N GLN A 171 14.67 10.00 -2.80
CA GLN A 171 15.87 10.41 -3.53
C GLN A 171 15.58 11.55 -4.52
N ASN A 172 14.47 11.46 -5.27
CA ASN A 172 14.09 12.52 -6.20
C ASN A 172 13.77 13.83 -5.46
N LEU A 173 13.11 13.77 -4.30
CA LEU A 173 12.81 14.95 -3.49
C LEU A 173 14.09 15.59 -2.93
N GLU A 174 15.03 14.78 -2.46
CA GLU A 174 16.35 15.25 -2.01
C GLU A 174 17.12 15.90 -3.16
N ALA A 175 17.18 15.28 -4.34
CA ALA A 175 17.83 15.85 -5.51
C ALA A 175 17.18 17.17 -5.97
N VAL A 176 15.85 17.28 -5.90
CA VAL A 176 15.14 18.54 -6.17
C VAL A 176 15.49 19.59 -5.12
N ARG A 177 15.55 19.21 -3.84
CA ARG A 177 15.92 20.12 -2.75
C ARG A 177 17.35 20.65 -2.92
N GLU A 178 18.32 19.78 -3.17
CA GLU A 178 19.72 20.17 -3.43
C GLU A 178 19.84 21.09 -4.66
N LYS A 179 19.09 20.81 -5.73
CA LYS A 179 19.08 21.69 -6.91
C LYS A 179 18.46 23.05 -6.63
N LEU A 180 17.48 23.14 -5.71
CA LEU A 180 16.83 24.40 -5.34
C LEU A 180 17.57 25.17 -4.24
N GLU A 181 18.40 24.50 -3.43
CA GLU A 181 19.22 25.11 -2.38
C GLU A 181 20.01 26.35 -2.85
N PRO A 182 20.81 26.30 -3.95
CA PRO A 182 21.54 27.47 -4.42
C PRO A 182 20.61 28.60 -4.88
N TYR A 183 19.43 28.31 -5.43
CA TYR A 183 18.47 29.36 -5.81
C TYR A 183 17.87 30.04 -4.58
N THR A 184 17.60 29.29 -3.51
CA THR A 184 17.12 29.88 -2.24
C THR A 184 18.20 30.70 -1.53
N GLY A 185 19.46 30.28 -1.58
CA GLY A 185 20.61 31.06 -1.08
C GLY A 185 20.86 32.34 -1.88
N ASN A 186 20.89 32.23 -3.20
CA ASN A 186 21.12 33.35 -4.12
C ASN A 186 20.03 34.43 -4.02
N ILE A 187 18.78 34.05 -3.77
CA ILE A 187 17.68 35.01 -3.57
C ILE A 187 17.89 35.83 -2.29
N ARG A 188 18.32 35.20 -1.19
CA ARG A 188 18.57 35.90 0.08
C ARG A 188 19.75 36.88 -0.05
N GLU A 189 20.83 36.43 -0.67
CA GLU A 189 22.03 37.24 -0.86
C GLU A 189 21.80 38.39 -1.85
N SER A 190 21.12 38.14 -2.98
CA SER A 190 20.75 39.18 -3.94
C SER A 190 19.80 40.22 -3.34
N THR A 191 18.89 39.80 -2.46
CA THR A 191 17.96 40.73 -1.78
C THR A 191 18.71 41.58 -0.74
N GLN A 192 19.64 40.99 0.00
CA GLN A 192 20.49 41.73 0.95
C GLN A 192 21.41 42.73 0.25
N GLN A 193 22.06 42.35 -0.86
CA GLN A 193 22.87 43.28 -1.66
C GLN A 193 22.06 44.43 -2.22
N LYS A 194 20.87 44.17 -2.79
CA LYS A 194 20.00 45.23 -3.33
C LYS A 194 19.53 46.19 -2.23
N LEU A 195 19.12 45.68 -1.07
CA LEU A 195 18.74 46.52 0.07
C LEU A 195 19.94 47.35 0.58
N GLY A 196 21.13 46.76 0.68
CA GLY A 196 22.35 47.48 1.06
C GLY A 196 22.70 48.61 0.09
N SER A 197 22.65 48.35 -1.22
CA SER A 197 22.90 49.38 -2.24
C SER A 197 21.89 50.53 -2.19
N LEU A 198 20.61 50.24 -1.94
CA LEU A 198 19.58 51.28 -1.80
C LEU A 198 19.79 52.13 -0.54
N GLN A 199 20.21 51.50 0.56
CA GLN A 199 20.50 52.21 1.80
C GLN A 199 21.72 53.12 1.65
N GLN A 200 22.74 52.68 0.90
CA GLN A 200 23.92 53.48 0.60
C GLN A 200 23.58 54.67 -0.31
N ILE A 201 22.83 54.45 -1.39
CA ILE A 201 22.37 55.54 -2.30
C ILE A 201 21.56 56.58 -1.52
N PHE A 202 20.71 56.13 -0.58
CA PHE A 202 19.90 57.02 0.24
C PHE A 202 20.76 57.88 1.19
N LEU A 203 21.76 57.28 1.85
CA LEU A 203 22.69 57.98 2.72
C LEU A 203 23.55 59.00 1.94
N GLU A 204 24.01 58.63 0.75
CA GLU A 204 24.78 59.51 -0.15
C GLU A 204 23.93 60.70 -0.65
N SER A 205 22.66 60.45 -0.96
CA SER A 205 21.71 61.50 -1.39
C SER A 205 21.38 62.45 -0.23
N ALA A 206 21.25 61.93 0.99
CA ALA A 206 21.01 62.75 2.18
C ALA A 206 22.24 63.60 2.55
N GLY A 207 23.45 63.02 2.48
CA GLY A 207 24.70 63.72 2.75
C GLY A 207 25.01 64.82 1.73
N SER A 208 24.85 64.52 0.43
CA SER A 208 25.07 65.51 -0.64
C SER A 208 24.09 66.67 -0.58
N LEU A 209 22.82 66.44 -0.22
CA LEU A 209 21.85 67.51 0.03
C LEU A 209 22.29 68.41 1.20
N GLN A 210 22.79 67.82 2.28
CA GLN A 210 23.24 68.57 3.45
C GLN A 210 24.48 69.43 3.17
N GLU A 211 25.43 68.90 2.38
CA GLU A 211 26.58 69.67 1.89
C GLU A 211 26.13 70.83 0.98
N HIS A 212 25.15 70.60 0.10
CA HIS A 212 24.59 71.62 -0.78
C HIS A 212 23.85 72.74 -0.04
N PHE A 213 23.27 72.45 1.13
CA PHE A 213 22.64 73.46 1.99
C PHE A 213 23.66 74.25 2.79
N ASN A 214 24.72 73.62 3.29
CA ASN A 214 25.79 74.31 4.02
C ASN A 214 26.61 75.21 3.10
N SER A 215 26.96 74.75 1.89
CA SER A 215 27.73 75.57 0.94
C SER A 215 26.96 76.80 0.44
N LYS A 216 25.62 76.76 0.49
CA LYS A 216 24.75 77.86 0.07
C LYS A 216 24.37 78.80 1.23
N ALA A 217 24.71 78.44 2.46
CA ALA A 217 24.51 79.27 3.65
C ALA A 217 25.79 80.05 4.04
N GLU A 218 26.94 79.69 3.46
CA GLU A 218 28.24 80.37 3.66
C GLU A 218 28.60 81.37 2.53
N GLU A 219 27.76 81.51 1.50
CA GLU A 219 27.77 82.61 0.50
C GLU A 219 26.74 83.69 0.85
#